data_AF-A0A0Q4NWE9-F1
#
_entry.id   AF-A0A0Q4NWE9-F1
#
_cell.length_a   1.000
_cell.length_b   1.000
_cell.length_c   1.000
_cell.angle_alpha   90.00
_cell.angle_beta   90.00
_cell.angle_gamma   90.00
#
_symmetry.space_group_name_H-M   'P 1'
#
loop_
_entity.id
_entity.type
_entity.pdbx_description
1 polymer ?
#
loop_
_entity_poly.entity_id
_entity_poly.type
_entity_poly.pdbx_seq_one_letter_code
_entity_poly.pdbx_strand_id
1 'polypeptide(L)'
;MPTPPVSALVAQMGEGPAPLYARVKQMIIQQIDNGSWPPHHRVPSESELVSQLGFSRMTINRALRELTAEGLLVRMQGVGTFVAEPKGRSALFEVNNIADEIAARGHQHSCQVIVLTEEAAGSERALALDMREGQRVFHSLIVHFENGVPVQIEDRYVNAAIAPEYLKQDFTRQTPYAYLSQVAPLTEGEHVVEAILAEPEECRLLQIERGEPCLLIRRRTWSGRQPVTAARLIHPGSRHRLEGRFSK
;
A
#
# COMPACT_ATOMS: atom_id res chain seq x y z
N MET A 1 -17.46 -19.09 12.13
CA MET A 1 -17.24 -18.94 13.59
C MET A 1 -18.29 -17.99 14.12
N PRO A 2 -19.01 -18.30 15.21
CA PRO A 2 -19.96 -17.37 15.80
C PRO A 2 -19.20 -16.14 16.31
N THR A 3 -19.76 -14.94 16.09
CA THR A 3 -19.30 -13.68 16.66
C THR A 3 -19.11 -13.86 18.17
N PRO A 4 -17.98 -13.46 18.77
CA PRO A 4 -17.79 -13.62 20.21
C PRO A 4 -18.90 -12.89 20.98
N PRO A 5 -19.34 -13.42 22.14
CA PRO A 5 -20.40 -12.82 22.92
C PRO A 5 -20.00 -11.41 23.37
N VAL A 6 -20.89 -10.47 23.12
CA VAL A 6 -20.66 -9.02 23.25
C VAL A 6 -20.40 -8.56 24.70
N SER A 7 -20.66 -9.42 25.69
CA SER A 7 -20.32 -9.17 27.09
C SER A 7 -18.83 -8.88 27.34
N ALA A 8 -17.93 -9.34 26.47
CA ALA A 8 -16.49 -9.04 26.55
C ALA A 8 -16.11 -7.62 26.09
N LEU A 9 -16.97 -6.96 25.30
CA LEU A 9 -16.69 -5.64 24.69
C LEU A 9 -16.79 -4.49 25.69
N VAL A 10 -17.70 -4.59 26.66
CA VAL A 10 -17.94 -3.56 27.68
C VAL A 10 -16.78 -3.50 28.69
N ALA A 11 -16.15 -4.64 28.99
CA ALA A 11 -15.05 -4.74 29.96
C ALA A 11 -13.73 -4.10 29.49
N GLN A 12 -13.59 -3.80 28.19
CA GLN A 12 -12.36 -3.28 27.59
C GLN A 12 -12.39 -1.76 27.33
N MET A 13 -13.46 -1.08 27.72
CA MET A 13 -13.60 0.37 27.50
C MET A 13 -12.90 1.18 28.60
N GLY A 14 -11.76 1.79 28.29
CA GLY A 14 -11.07 2.69 29.22
C GLY A 14 -11.94 3.84 29.75
N GLU A 15 -11.83 4.14 31.05
CA GLU A 15 -12.53 5.22 31.77
C GLU A 15 -11.80 6.58 31.66
N GLY A 16 -11.38 6.97 30.45
CA GLY A 16 -10.75 8.27 30.20
C GLY A 16 -11.75 9.36 29.76
N PRO A 17 -11.40 10.66 29.84
CA PRO A 17 -12.24 11.81 29.46
C PRO A 17 -12.44 11.98 27.93
N ALA A 18 -12.40 10.89 27.16
CA ALA A 18 -12.56 10.92 25.71
C ALA A 18 -14.05 11.01 25.30
N PRO A 19 -14.39 11.70 24.20
CA PRO A 19 -15.74 11.69 23.65
C PRO A 19 -16.27 10.27 23.43
N LEU A 20 -17.57 10.03 23.67
CA LEU A 20 -18.15 8.68 23.64
C LEU A 20 -17.95 7.95 22.31
N TYR A 21 -17.99 8.66 21.17
CA TYR A 21 -17.73 8.05 19.87
C TYR A 21 -16.27 7.57 19.71
N ALA A 22 -15.31 8.30 20.32
CA ALA A 22 -13.91 7.93 20.31
C ALA A 22 -13.65 6.70 21.18
N ARG A 23 -14.41 6.52 22.27
CA ARG A 23 -14.37 5.30 23.08
C ARG A 23 -14.86 4.08 22.30
N VAL A 24 -15.97 4.22 21.56
CA VAL A 24 -16.48 3.16 20.66
C VAL A 24 -15.45 2.81 19.59
N LYS A 25 -14.85 3.83 18.98
CA LYS A 25 -13.81 3.66 17.97
C LYS A 25 -12.60 2.89 18.51
N GLN A 26 -12.09 3.29 19.68
CA GLN A 26 -10.95 2.64 20.31
C GLN A 26 -11.23 1.18 20.67
N MET A 27 -12.43 0.89 21.16
CA MET A 27 -12.86 -0.48 21.46
C MET A 27 -12.84 -1.34 20.18
N ILE A 28 -13.38 -0.85 19.06
CA ILE A 28 -13.35 -1.57 17.77
C ILE A 28 -11.92 -1.78 17.30
N ILE A 29 -11.07 -0.76 17.38
CA ILE A 29 -9.65 -0.84 17.00
C ILE A 29 -8.94 -1.92 17.82
N GLN A 30 -9.15 -1.96 19.13
CA GLN A 30 -8.54 -2.98 19.99
C GLN A 30 -8.94 -4.41 19.59
N GLN A 31 -10.19 -4.63 19.18
CA GLN A 31 -10.66 -5.95 18.72
C GLN A 31 -10.03 -6.36 17.39
N ILE A 32 -9.72 -5.39 16.52
CA ILE A 32 -9.00 -5.64 15.26
C ILE A 32 -7.52 -5.92 15.57
N ASP A 33 -6.88 -5.05 16.36
CA ASP A 33 -5.45 -5.13 16.67
C ASP A 33 -5.08 -6.39 17.46
N ASN A 34 -5.96 -6.86 18.36
CA ASN A 34 -5.75 -8.09 19.12
C ASN A 34 -6.14 -9.37 18.35
N GLY A 35 -6.59 -9.23 17.09
CA GLY A 35 -6.97 -10.34 16.22
C GLY A 35 -8.32 -10.99 16.52
N SER A 36 -9.09 -10.50 17.50
CA SER A 36 -10.43 -11.01 17.81
C SER A 36 -11.38 -10.82 16.62
N TRP A 37 -11.23 -9.71 15.90
CA TRP A 37 -11.95 -9.41 14.67
C TRP A 37 -10.97 -9.37 13.48
N PRO A 38 -10.72 -10.51 12.83
CA PRO A 38 -9.82 -10.57 11.67
C PRO A 38 -10.40 -9.84 10.45
N PRO A 39 -9.61 -9.58 9.40
CA PRO A 39 -10.11 -9.08 8.12
C PRO A 39 -11.33 -9.85 7.62
N HIS A 40 -12.29 -9.13 7.02
CA HIS A 40 -13.59 -9.63 6.57
C HIS A 40 -14.54 -10.12 7.69
N HIS A 41 -14.18 -10.00 8.97
CA HIS A 41 -15.10 -10.28 10.07
C HIS A 41 -16.26 -9.27 10.10
N ARG A 42 -17.48 -9.74 10.32
CA ARG A 42 -18.68 -8.89 10.41
C ARG A 42 -18.72 -8.20 11.78
N VAL A 43 -18.64 -6.88 11.77
CA VAL A 43 -18.80 -6.04 12.96
C VAL A 43 -20.27 -6.07 13.40
N PRO A 44 -20.58 -6.06 14.72
CA PRO A 44 -21.94 -5.92 15.20
C PRO A 44 -22.65 -4.72 14.55
N SER A 45 -23.93 -4.90 14.26
CA SER A 45 -24.76 -3.86 13.65
C SER A 45 -24.92 -2.65 14.58
N GLU A 46 -25.29 -1.52 13.99
CA GLU A 46 -25.55 -0.28 14.73
C GLU A 46 -26.57 -0.50 15.86
N SER A 47 -27.63 -1.26 15.61
CA SER A 47 -28.66 -1.58 16.60
C SER A 47 -28.12 -2.46 17.74
N GLU A 48 -27.28 -3.44 17.42
CA GLU A 48 -26.63 -4.30 18.42
C GLU A 48 -25.70 -3.47 19.32
N LEU A 49 -24.84 -2.63 18.72
CA LEU A 49 -23.93 -1.75 19.46
C LEU A 49 -24.68 -0.73 20.33
N VAL A 50 -25.79 -0.16 19.86
CA VAL A 50 -26.65 0.73 20.67
C VAL A 50 -27.23 -0.02 21.87
N SER A 51 -27.78 -1.21 21.64
CA SER A 51 -28.37 -2.02 22.71
C SER A 51 -27.36 -2.45 23.77
N GLN A 52 -26.10 -2.64 23.37
CA GLN A 52 -25.07 -3.25 24.22
C GLN A 52 -24.20 -2.21 24.94
N LEU A 53 -23.92 -1.08 24.29
CA LEU A 53 -23.09 -0.02 24.85
C LEU A 53 -23.92 1.08 25.52
N GLY A 54 -25.24 1.11 25.30
CA GLY A 54 -26.14 2.11 25.86
C GLY A 54 -25.90 3.53 25.34
N PHE A 55 -25.10 3.70 24.29
CA PHE A 55 -24.83 4.99 23.68
C PHE A 55 -25.87 5.34 22.61
N SER A 56 -25.99 6.65 22.36
CA SER A 56 -26.91 7.13 21.34
C SER A 56 -26.57 6.55 19.96
N ARG A 57 -27.61 6.33 19.16
CA ARG A 57 -27.47 5.91 17.76
C ARG A 57 -26.50 6.81 16.97
N MET A 58 -26.58 8.13 17.18
CA MET A 58 -25.69 9.10 16.55
C MET A 58 -24.22 8.88 16.91
N THR A 59 -23.94 8.51 18.16
CA THR A 59 -22.58 8.22 18.66
C THR A 59 -22.00 6.97 17.99
N ILE A 60 -22.75 5.87 17.95
CA ILE A 60 -22.33 4.62 17.30
C ILE A 60 -22.14 4.84 15.80
N ASN A 61 -23.11 5.47 15.15
CA ASN A 61 -23.08 5.74 13.72
C ASN A 61 -21.90 6.64 13.32
N ARG A 62 -21.55 7.63 14.15
CA ARG A 62 -20.36 8.46 13.96
C ARG A 62 -19.07 7.63 14.02
N ALA A 63 -18.91 6.79 15.06
CA ALA A 63 -17.73 5.95 15.21
C ALA A 63 -17.54 4.99 14.02
N LEU A 64 -18.60 4.32 13.58
CA LEU A 64 -18.57 3.43 12.41
C LEU A 64 -18.25 4.19 11.11
N ARG A 65 -18.80 5.40 10.93
CA ARG A 65 -18.50 6.26 9.77
C ARG A 65 -17.04 6.68 9.75
N GLU A 66 -16.48 7.13 10.87
CA GLU A 66 -15.07 7.54 10.94
C GLU A 66 -14.14 6.35 10.68
N LEU A 67 -14.42 5.17 11.25
CA LEU A 67 -13.65 3.95 10.98
C LEU A 67 -13.74 3.49 9.52
N THR A 68 -14.89 3.69 8.88
CA THR A 68 -15.06 3.41 7.44
C THR A 68 -14.27 4.42 6.61
N ALA A 69 -14.30 5.71 6.97
CA ALA A 69 -13.52 6.75 6.29
C ALA A 69 -12.01 6.53 6.44
N GLU A 70 -11.57 6.00 7.58
CA GLU A 70 -10.17 5.63 7.85
C GLU A 70 -9.76 4.30 7.20
N GLY A 71 -10.71 3.62 6.52
CA GLY A 71 -10.47 2.37 5.82
C GLY A 71 -10.18 1.19 6.75
N LEU A 72 -10.53 1.27 8.03
CA LEU A 72 -10.49 0.15 8.98
C LEU A 72 -11.71 -0.75 8.86
N LEU A 73 -12.82 -0.21 8.38
CA LEU A 73 -14.06 -0.93 8.11
C LEU A 73 -14.51 -0.72 6.66
N VAL A 74 -15.21 -1.70 6.11
CA VAL A 74 -15.90 -1.62 4.83
C VAL A 74 -17.40 -1.84 5.05
N ARG A 75 -18.23 -0.91 4.56
CA ARG A 75 -19.67 -1.01 4.64
C ARG A 75 -20.24 -1.59 3.33
N MET A 76 -20.90 -2.73 3.42
CA MET A 76 -21.65 -3.33 2.31
C MET A 76 -23.14 -3.07 2.52
N GLN A 77 -23.73 -2.23 1.66
CA GLN A 77 -25.13 -1.82 1.76
C GLN A 77 -26.06 -3.03 1.77
N GLY A 78 -26.98 -3.09 2.76
CA GLY A 78 -27.91 -4.21 2.93
C GLY A 78 -27.33 -5.47 3.59
N VAL A 79 -26.01 -5.57 3.74
CA VAL A 79 -25.34 -6.78 4.27
C VAL A 79 -24.77 -6.54 5.67
N GLY A 80 -24.03 -5.45 5.85
CA GLY A 80 -23.40 -5.13 7.13
C GLY A 80 -22.12 -4.31 7.00
N THR A 81 -21.41 -4.19 8.11
CA THR A 81 -20.09 -3.55 8.17
C THR A 81 -19.07 -4.63 8.54
N PHE A 82 -17.92 -4.61 7.88
CA PHE A 82 -16.90 -5.65 7.97
C PHE A 82 -15.56 -5.02 8.27
N VAL A 83 -14.67 -5.75 8.94
CA VAL A 83 -13.27 -5.34 9.09
C VAL A 83 -12.62 -5.31 7.72
N ALA A 84 -12.04 -4.16 7.37
CA ALA A 84 -11.34 -3.99 6.12
C ALA A 84 -10.07 -4.84 6.11
N GLU A 85 -9.67 -5.30 4.93
CA GLU A 85 -8.32 -5.81 4.75
C GLU A 85 -7.33 -4.63 4.85
N PRO A 86 -6.28 -4.73 5.68
CA PRO A 86 -5.30 -3.65 5.80
C PRO A 86 -4.66 -3.37 4.45
N LYS A 87 -4.89 -2.17 3.91
CA LYS A 87 -4.16 -1.71 2.71
C LYS A 87 -2.68 -1.63 3.02
N GLY A 88 -1.85 -1.91 2.02
CA GLY A 88 -0.43 -1.62 2.12
C GLY A 88 -0.22 -0.13 2.40
N ARG A 89 0.58 0.17 3.44
CA ARG A 89 0.92 1.54 3.83
C ARG A 89 2.36 1.83 3.42
N SER A 90 2.54 2.75 2.49
CA SER A 90 3.85 3.35 2.21
C SER A 90 3.91 4.75 2.80
N ALA A 91 5.03 5.08 3.43
CA ALA A 91 5.30 6.43 3.89
C ALA A 91 5.55 7.35 2.68
N LEU A 92 4.83 8.47 2.59
CA LEU A 92 4.93 9.41 1.46
C LEU A 92 6.37 9.91 1.22
N PHE A 93 7.15 10.09 2.29
CA PHE A 93 8.50 10.66 2.26
C PHE A 93 9.63 9.63 2.36
N GLU A 94 9.31 8.35 2.53
CA GLU A 94 10.33 7.30 2.66
C GLU A 94 10.36 6.41 1.43
N VAL A 95 11.56 5.96 1.12
CA VAL A 95 11.79 5.07 -0.01
C VAL A 95 11.88 3.65 0.51
N ASN A 96 10.72 2.99 0.69
CA ASN A 96 10.68 1.63 1.20
C ASN A 96 10.65 0.58 0.09
N ASN A 97 11.13 -0.61 0.46
CA ASN A 97 11.05 -1.83 -0.34
C ASN A 97 9.68 -2.46 -0.17
N ILE A 98 8.97 -2.73 -1.26
CA ILE A 98 7.64 -3.35 -1.22
C ILE A 98 7.63 -4.71 -0.49
N ALA A 99 8.70 -5.50 -0.62
CA ALA A 99 8.81 -6.77 0.08
C ALA A 99 8.85 -6.58 1.61
N ASP A 100 9.58 -5.57 2.09
CA ASP A 100 9.70 -5.27 3.51
C ASP A 100 8.38 -4.69 4.06
N GLU A 101 7.69 -3.87 3.28
CA GLU A 101 6.36 -3.36 3.65
C GLU A 101 5.32 -4.47 3.81
N ILE A 102 5.30 -5.44 2.88
CA ILE A 102 4.41 -6.60 2.93
C ILE A 102 4.77 -7.48 4.15
N ALA A 103 6.06 -7.75 4.35
CA ALA A 103 6.54 -8.54 5.49
C ALA A 103 6.22 -7.88 6.84
N ALA A 104 6.31 -6.55 6.94
CA ALA A 104 5.98 -5.80 8.15
C ALA A 104 4.49 -5.94 8.56
N ARG A 105 3.61 -6.30 7.63
CA ARG A 105 2.19 -6.62 7.89
C ARG A 105 1.97 -8.11 8.22
N GLY A 106 3.02 -8.93 8.24
CA GLY A 106 2.93 -10.37 8.45
C GLY A 106 2.47 -11.16 7.23
N HIS A 107 2.53 -10.56 6.03
CA HIS A 107 2.08 -11.17 4.78
C HIS A 107 3.26 -11.70 3.95
N GLN A 108 2.96 -12.55 2.97
CA GLN A 108 3.96 -13.12 2.07
C GLN A 108 4.08 -12.30 0.78
N HIS A 109 5.29 -11.81 0.51
CA HIS A 109 5.65 -11.21 -0.78
C HIS A 109 6.04 -12.28 -1.80
N SER A 110 5.61 -12.10 -3.04
CA SER A 110 6.16 -12.77 -4.22
C SER A 110 6.11 -11.83 -5.43
N CYS A 111 6.77 -12.18 -6.53
CA CYS A 111 6.73 -11.35 -7.74
C CYS A 111 6.84 -12.16 -9.03
N GLN A 112 6.44 -11.53 -10.13
CA GLN A 112 6.62 -12.03 -11.49
C GLN A 112 7.34 -10.98 -12.33
N VAL A 113 8.49 -11.35 -12.89
CA VAL A 113 9.25 -10.50 -13.82
C VAL A 113 8.66 -10.65 -15.22
N ILE A 114 8.12 -9.57 -15.76
CA ILE A 114 7.50 -9.52 -17.10
C ILE A 114 8.52 -9.11 -18.15
N VAL A 115 9.35 -8.11 -17.83
CA VAL A 115 10.42 -7.61 -18.69
C VAL A 115 11.68 -7.44 -17.85
N LEU A 116 12.82 -7.82 -18.43
CA LEU A 116 14.15 -7.50 -17.93
C LEU A 116 15.11 -7.41 -19.11
N THR A 117 15.42 -6.20 -19.55
CA THR A 117 16.19 -5.99 -20.80
C THR A 117 17.05 -4.74 -20.74
N GLU A 118 17.98 -4.65 -21.69
CA GLU A 118 18.70 -3.42 -22.03
C GLU A 118 17.96 -2.67 -23.14
N GLU A 119 17.91 -1.34 -23.03
CA GLU A 119 17.36 -0.45 -24.05
C GLU A 119 18.20 0.82 -24.18
N ALA A 120 18.06 1.51 -25.30
CA ALA A 120 18.55 2.88 -25.43
C ALA A 120 17.54 3.85 -24.78
N ALA A 121 18.04 4.84 -24.04
CA ALA A 121 17.21 5.87 -23.44
C ALA A 121 16.56 6.74 -24.52
N GLY A 122 15.23 6.68 -24.64
CA GLY A 122 14.45 7.69 -25.36
C GLY A 122 14.32 8.99 -24.56
N SER A 123 13.71 10.02 -25.15
CA SER A 123 13.65 11.37 -24.59
C SER A 123 13.12 11.45 -23.14
N GLU A 124 12.01 10.79 -22.84
CA GLU A 124 11.42 10.82 -21.49
C GLU A 124 12.34 10.17 -20.44
N ARG A 125 12.93 9.02 -20.78
CA ARG A 125 13.83 8.26 -19.89
C ARG A 125 15.15 8.99 -19.69
N ALA A 126 15.67 9.59 -20.75
CA ALA A 126 16.88 10.41 -20.73
C ALA A 126 16.70 11.61 -19.79
N LEU A 127 15.57 12.31 -19.89
CA LEU A 127 15.21 13.41 -18.99
C LEU A 127 15.04 12.94 -17.54
N ALA A 128 14.32 11.84 -17.32
CA ALA A 128 14.06 11.31 -15.97
C ALA A 128 15.33 10.89 -15.24
N LEU A 129 16.35 10.41 -15.97
CA LEU A 129 17.62 9.95 -15.43
C LEU A 129 18.78 10.92 -15.70
N ASP A 130 18.51 12.20 -16.00
CA ASP A 130 19.51 13.25 -16.29
C ASP A 130 20.67 12.75 -17.17
N MET A 131 20.32 12.07 -18.26
CA MET A 131 21.27 11.46 -19.19
C MET A 131 20.94 11.85 -20.63
N ARG A 132 21.85 11.54 -21.55
CA ARG A 132 21.66 11.79 -22.98
C ARG A 132 20.82 10.69 -23.61
N GLU A 133 19.99 11.07 -24.58
CA GLU A 133 19.32 10.10 -25.44
C GLU A 133 20.32 9.14 -26.08
N GLY A 134 19.90 7.89 -26.25
CA GLY A 134 20.74 6.82 -26.78
C GLY A 134 21.68 6.16 -25.77
N GLN A 135 21.86 6.72 -24.56
CA GLN A 135 22.62 6.05 -23.52
C GLN A 135 21.91 4.77 -23.05
N ARG A 136 22.71 3.78 -22.61
CA ARG A 136 22.22 2.48 -22.17
C ARG A 136 21.46 2.62 -20.85
N VAL A 137 20.25 2.09 -20.82
CA VAL A 137 19.44 1.91 -19.62
C VAL A 137 19.00 0.46 -19.51
N PHE A 138 18.85 -0.02 -18.28
CA PHE A 138 18.19 -1.28 -18.02
C PHE A 138 16.74 -1.02 -17.66
N HIS A 139 15.85 -1.84 -18.20
CA HIS A 139 14.42 -1.76 -17.97
C HIS A 139 13.93 -3.07 -17.35
N SER A 140 13.19 -2.96 -16.26
CA SER A 140 12.47 -4.07 -15.65
C SER A 140 11.02 -3.72 -15.42
N LEU A 141 10.12 -4.62 -15.81
CA LEU A 141 8.69 -4.57 -15.50
C LEU A 141 8.37 -5.76 -14.59
N ILE A 142 7.96 -5.50 -13.36
CA ILE A 142 7.72 -6.52 -12.33
C ILE A 142 6.35 -6.32 -11.72
N VAL A 143 5.58 -7.40 -11.59
CA VAL A 143 4.34 -7.41 -10.82
C VAL A 143 4.62 -8.00 -9.45
N HIS A 144 4.32 -7.25 -8.39
CA HIS A 144 4.49 -7.69 -7.01
C HIS A 144 3.15 -8.16 -6.45
N PHE A 145 3.20 -9.23 -5.66
CA PHE A 145 2.04 -9.88 -5.07
C PHE A 145 2.17 -9.88 -3.54
N GLU A 146 1.02 -9.74 -2.89
CA GLU A 146 0.82 -9.90 -1.46
C GLU A 146 -0.16 -11.06 -1.27
N ASN A 147 0.28 -12.15 -0.63
CA ASN A 147 -0.51 -13.38 -0.45
C ASN A 147 -1.13 -13.91 -1.77
N GLY A 148 -0.42 -13.77 -2.89
CA GLY A 148 -0.87 -14.20 -4.21
C GLY A 148 -1.79 -13.22 -4.94
N VAL A 149 -2.14 -12.08 -4.34
CA VAL A 149 -2.91 -11.01 -4.98
C VAL A 149 -1.95 -9.95 -5.54
N PRO A 150 -2.04 -9.54 -6.82
CA PRO A 150 -1.17 -8.50 -7.36
C PRO A 150 -1.48 -7.13 -6.73
N VAL A 151 -0.47 -6.47 -6.20
CA VAL A 151 -0.63 -5.20 -5.44
C VAL A 151 0.13 -4.02 -6.03
N GLN A 152 1.11 -4.28 -6.89
CA GLN A 152 1.93 -3.23 -7.51
C GLN A 152 2.47 -3.70 -8.87
N ILE A 153 2.40 -2.83 -9.87
CA ILE A 153 3.28 -2.90 -11.05
C ILE A 153 4.45 -1.96 -10.80
N GLU A 154 5.67 -2.47 -10.95
CA GLU A 154 6.92 -1.70 -10.96
C GLU A 154 7.50 -1.69 -12.37
N ASP A 155 7.42 -0.55 -13.04
CA ASP A 155 8.06 -0.26 -14.33
C ASP A 155 9.26 0.65 -14.08
N ARG A 156 10.46 0.09 -14.13
CA ARG A 156 11.70 0.74 -13.68
C ARG A 156 12.74 0.82 -14.77
N TYR A 157 13.34 2.01 -14.89
CA TYR A 157 14.56 2.26 -15.63
C TYR A 157 15.74 2.52 -14.70
N VAL A 158 16.89 1.97 -15.04
CA VAL A 158 18.14 2.06 -14.27
C VAL A 158 19.27 2.50 -15.17
N ASN A 159 20.10 3.41 -14.67
CA ASN A 159 21.31 3.83 -15.35
C ASN A 159 22.33 2.67 -15.41
N ALA A 160 22.58 2.15 -16.62
CA ALA A 160 23.42 0.97 -16.81
C ALA A 160 24.88 1.18 -16.40
N ALA A 161 25.36 2.43 -16.39
CA ALA A 161 26.73 2.75 -15.95
C ALA A 161 26.90 2.62 -14.43
N ILE A 162 25.82 2.82 -13.66
CA ILE A 162 25.86 2.77 -12.20
C ILE A 162 25.68 1.33 -11.69
N ALA A 163 24.78 0.58 -12.32
CA ALA A 163 24.46 -0.79 -11.91
C ALA A 163 24.70 -1.78 -13.07
N PRO A 164 25.95 -1.96 -13.55
CA PRO A 164 26.24 -2.75 -14.75
C PRO A 164 25.80 -4.22 -14.67
N GLU A 165 25.70 -4.77 -13.45
CA GLU A 165 25.30 -6.16 -13.21
C GLU A 165 23.78 -6.33 -13.01
N TYR A 166 22.97 -5.28 -13.21
CA TYR A 166 21.52 -5.29 -12.93
C TYR A 166 20.77 -6.41 -13.68
N LEU A 167 21.07 -6.65 -14.96
CA LEU A 167 20.42 -7.70 -15.75
C LEU A 167 20.81 -9.13 -15.35
N LYS A 168 21.88 -9.29 -14.58
CA LYS A 168 22.33 -10.60 -14.08
C LYS A 168 21.65 -10.99 -12.77
N GLN A 169 20.89 -10.07 -12.18
CA GLN A 169 20.21 -10.30 -10.91
C GLN A 169 18.96 -11.14 -11.10
N ASP A 170 18.67 -11.98 -10.11
CA ASP A 170 17.40 -12.70 -10.03
C ASP A 170 16.41 -11.90 -9.18
N PHE A 171 15.54 -11.13 -9.86
CA PHE A 171 14.56 -10.29 -9.17
C PHE A 171 13.40 -11.06 -8.54
N THR A 172 13.33 -12.39 -8.71
CA THR A 172 12.38 -13.24 -7.96
C THR A 172 12.85 -13.51 -6.53
N ARG A 173 14.14 -13.29 -6.24
CA ARG A 173 14.75 -13.53 -4.93
C ARG A 173 15.07 -12.25 -4.15
N GLN A 174 15.33 -11.16 -4.85
CA GLN A 174 15.58 -9.84 -4.28
C GLN A 174 14.89 -8.77 -5.11
N THR A 175 14.40 -7.69 -4.51
CA THR A 175 13.77 -6.63 -5.29
C THR A 175 14.82 -5.72 -5.96
N PRO A 176 14.46 -5.03 -7.06
CA PRO A 176 15.32 -4.00 -7.65
C PRO A 176 15.80 -2.96 -6.64
N TYR A 177 14.92 -2.51 -5.74
CA TYR A 177 15.27 -1.56 -4.69
C TYR A 177 16.33 -2.11 -3.74
N ALA A 178 16.19 -3.36 -3.29
CA ALA A 178 17.16 -3.99 -2.39
C ALA A 178 18.54 -4.14 -3.05
N TYR A 179 18.57 -4.54 -4.32
CA TYR A 179 19.82 -4.61 -5.09
C TYR A 179 20.46 -3.23 -5.29
N LEU A 180 19.67 -2.25 -5.76
CA LEU A 180 20.17 -0.91 -6.05
C LEU A 180 20.72 -0.22 -4.81
N SER A 181 20.09 -0.40 -3.65
CA SER A 181 20.57 0.14 -2.37
C SER A 181 21.93 -0.42 -1.94
N GLN A 182 22.30 -1.63 -2.39
CA GLN A 182 23.61 -2.24 -2.13
C GLN A 182 24.69 -1.72 -3.08
N VAL A 183 24.38 -1.56 -4.37
CA VAL A 183 25.37 -1.13 -5.38
C VAL A 183 25.56 0.38 -5.43
N ALA A 184 24.52 1.15 -5.09
CA ALA A 184 24.52 2.60 -5.09
C ALA A 184 23.66 3.09 -3.91
N PRO A 185 24.26 3.57 -2.81
CA PRO A 185 23.50 4.09 -1.67
C PRO A 185 22.49 5.15 -2.13
N LEU A 186 21.20 4.86 -1.97
CA LEU A 186 20.14 5.75 -2.42
C LEU A 186 19.96 6.86 -1.39
N THR A 187 20.61 8.00 -1.63
CA THR A 187 20.71 9.11 -0.67
C THR A 187 19.55 10.10 -0.76
N GLU A 188 18.91 10.18 -1.92
CA GLU A 188 17.81 11.10 -2.17
C GLU A 188 16.74 10.41 -3.02
N GLY A 189 15.47 10.70 -2.71
CA GLY A 189 14.32 10.19 -3.43
C GLY A 189 13.28 11.28 -3.63
N GLU A 190 12.68 11.30 -4.81
CA GLU A 190 11.57 12.17 -5.16
C GLU A 190 10.37 11.30 -5.54
N HIS A 191 9.19 11.67 -5.05
CA HIS A 191 7.91 11.09 -5.46
C HIS A 191 7.00 12.15 -6.06
N VAL A 192 6.39 11.82 -7.20
CA VAL A 192 5.20 12.48 -7.72
C VAL A 192 4.06 11.47 -7.66
N VAL A 193 2.96 11.84 -7.01
CA VAL A 193 1.81 10.96 -6.78
C VAL A 193 0.61 11.48 -7.56
N GLU A 194 0.00 10.61 -8.36
CA GLU A 194 -1.12 10.93 -9.24
C GLU A 194 -2.22 9.87 -9.09
N ALA A 195 -3.49 10.28 -9.24
CA ALA A 195 -4.59 9.34 -9.40
C ALA A 195 -4.81 9.09 -10.90
N ILE A 196 -4.84 7.83 -11.31
CA ILE A 196 -5.00 7.43 -12.71
C ILE A 196 -6.05 6.33 -12.86
N LEU A 197 -6.52 6.14 -14.09
CA LEU A 197 -7.05 4.86 -14.53
C LEU A 197 -5.90 4.10 -15.19
N ALA A 198 -5.73 2.84 -14.83
CA ALA A 198 -4.67 2.01 -15.40
C ALA A 198 -4.99 1.63 -16.85
N GLU A 199 -3.96 1.48 -17.67
CA GLU A 199 -4.11 1.04 -19.06
C GLU A 199 -4.63 -0.40 -19.14
N PRO A 200 -5.21 -0.86 -20.27
CA PRO A 200 -5.77 -2.20 -20.39
C PRO A 200 -4.78 -3.32 -20.02
N GLU A 201 -3.50 -3.18 -20.36
CA GLU A 201 -2.48 -4.16 -20.00
C GLU A 201 -2.16 -4.15 -18.50
N GLU A 202 -2.04 -2.95 -17.92
CA GLU A 202 -1.81 -2.76 -16.49
C GLU A 202 -2.98 -3.35 -15.67
N CYS A 203 -4.22 -3.18 -16.14
CA CYS A 203 -5.40 -3.79 -15.53
C CYS A 203 -5.34 -5.32 -15.56
N ARG A 204 -4.88 -5.92 -16.67
CA ARG A 204 -4.72 -7.38 -16.79
C ARG A 204 -3.68 -7.90 -15.81
N LEU A 205 -2.52 -7.24 -15.73
CA LEU A 205 -1.44 -7.60 -14.81
C LEU A 205 -1.86 -7.45 -13.34
N LEU A 206 -2.59 -6.39 -13.01
CA LEU A 206 -3.10 -6.14 -11.66
C LEU A 206 -4.39 -6.91 -11.33
N GLN A 207 -4.98 -7.63 -12.28
CA GLN A 207 -6.25 -8.33 -12.08
C GLN A 207 -7.32 -7.40 -11.46
N ILE A 208 -7.51 -6.24 -12.09
CA ILE A 208 -8.50 -5.23 -11.70
C ILE A 208 -9.42 -4.91 -12.88
N GLU A 209 -10.58 -4.33 -12.57
CA GLU A 209 -11.47 -3.78 -13.59
C GLU A 209 -10.92 -2.47 -14.14
N ARG A 210 -11.23 -2.16 -15.41
CA ARG A 210 -10.76 -0.93 -16.08
C ARG A 210 -11.20 0.38 -15.41
N GLY A 211 -12.28 0.32 -14.63
CA GLY A 211 -12.80 1.47 -13.90
C GLY A 211 -12.18 1.65 -12.52
N GLU A 212 -11.32 0.73 -12.07
CA GLU A 212 -10.73 0.79 -10.73
C GLU A 212 -9.65 1.88 -10.65
N PRO A 213 -9.80 2.90 -9.78
CA PRO A 213 -8.80 3.95 -9.63
C PRO A 213 -7.49 3.40 -9.08
N CYS A 214 -6.38 3.85 -9.64
CA CYS A 214 -5.04 3.50 -9.19
C CYS A 214 -4.28 4.73 -8.70
N LEU A 215 -3.34 4.50 -7.77
CA LEU A 215 -2.30 5.44 -7.41
C LEU A 215 -1.08 5.17 -8.28
N LEU A 216 -0.64 6.17 -9.05
CA LEU A 216 0.63 6.18 -9.74
C LEU A 216 1.64 6.96 -8.89
N ILE A 217 2.75 6.32 -8.56
CA ILE A 217 3.90 6.96 -7.92
C ILE A 217 5.04 6.96 -8.94
N ARG A 218 5.42 8.14 -9.41
CA ARG A 218 6.66 8.33 -10.17
C ARG A 218 7.77 8.61 -9.18
N ARG A 219 8.69 7.65 -9.05
CA ARG A 219 9.85 7.74 -8.17
C ARG A 219 11.10 8.02 -8.99
N ARG A 220 11.90 9.00 -8.55
CA ARG A 220 13.30 9.13 -8.96
C ARG A 220 14.18 9.00 -7.73
N THR A 221 15.35 8.39 -7.90
CA THR A 221 16.26 8.10 -6.78
C THR A 221 17.69 8.34 -7.22
N TRP A 222 18.46 9.00 -6.36
CA TRP A 222 19.84 9.42 -6.60
C TRP A 222 20.79 8.79 -5.59
N SER A 223 22.04 8.60 -6.03
CA SER A 223 23.19 8.33 -5.18
C SER A 223 24.13 9.52 -5.27
N GLY A 224 24.23 10.28 -4.18
CA GLY A 224 24.80 11.62 -4.20
C GLY A 224 24.05 12.50 -5.21
N ARG A 225 24.76 12.97 -6.25
CA ARG A 225 24.17 13.82 -7.31
C ARG A 225 23.76 13.04 -8.56
N GLN A 226 24.00 11.73 -8.61
CA GLN A 226 23.77 10.94 -9.82
C GLN A 226 22.42 10.23 -9.74
N PRO A 227 21.52 10.43 -10.72
CA PRO A 227 20.28 9.67 -10.79
C PRO A 227 20.58 8.21 -11.12
N VAL A 228 20.16 7.33 -10.21
CA VAL A 228 20.37 5.88 -10.31
C VAL A 228 19.23 5.25 -11.07
N THR A 229 18.00 5.63 -10.73
CA THR A 229 16.80 4.96 -11.23
C THR A 229 15.57 5.86 -11.20
N ALA A 230 14.70 5.64 -12.18
CA ALA A 230 13.37 6.21 -12.28
C ALA A 230 12.37 5.06 -12.40
N ALA A 231 11.26 5.10 -11.65
CA ALA A 231 10.26 4.05 -11.64
C ALA A 231 8.85 4.63 -11.65
N ARG A 232 7.94 3.97 -12.38
CA ARG A 232 6.50 4.11 -12.26
C ARG A 232 5.99 2.95 -11.42
N LEU A 233 5.41 3.26 -10.27
CA LEU A 233 4.80 2.28 -9.36
C LEU A 233 3.29 2.49 -9.41
N ILE A 234 2.55 1.49 -9.89
CA ILE A 234 1.09 1.56 -10.03
C ILE A 234 0.47 0.63 -9.01
N HIS A 235 -0.40 1.18 -8.16
CA HIS A 235 -1.09 0.44 -7.13
C HIS A 235 -2.61 0.59 -7.28
N PRO A 236 -3.39 -0.51 -7.25
CA PRO A 236 -4.84 -0.41 -7.13
C PRO A 236 -5.22 0.37 -5.86
N GLY A 237 -6.05 1.39 -6.00
CA GLY A 237 -6.47 2.24 -4.87
C GLY A 237 -7.29 1.47 -3.83
N SER A 238 -7.85 0.32 -4.19
CA SER A 238 -8.50 -0.61 -3.26
C SER A 238 -7.48 -1.34 -2.35
N ARG A 239 -6.24 -1.56 -2.81
CA ARG A 239 -5.22 -2.40 -2.14
C ARG A 239 -4.09 -1.59 -1.50
N HIS A 240 -3.93 -0.33 -1.88
CA HIS A 240 -2.83 0.51 -1.40
C HIS A 240 -3.29 1.88 -0.90
N ARG A 241 -2.56 2.42 0.08
CA ARG A 241 -2.75 3.78 0.59
C ARG A 241 -1.40 4.39 0.92
N LEU A 242 -1.20 5.62 0.45
CA LEU A 242 -0.08 6.46 0.89
C LEU A 242 -0.48 7.27 2.12
N GLU A 243 0.39 7.25 3.12
CA GLU A 243 0.18 7.96 4.39
C GLU A 243 1.45 8.77 4.73
N GLY A 244 1.28 9.98 5.23
CA GLY A 244 2.39 10.82 5.68
C GLY A 244 1.96 11.62 6.89
N ARG A 245 2.76 11.58 7.96
CA ARG A 245 2.52 12.34 9.19
C ARG A 245 3.65 13.34 9.37
N PHE A 246 3.30 14.62 9.47
CA PHE A 246 4.25 15.71 9.69
C PHE A 246 3.95 16.42 11.01
N SER A 247 5.00 16.77 11.74
CA SER A 247 4.95 17.70 12.88
C SER A 247 5.56 19.03 12.45
N LYS A 248 4.93 20.13 12.84
CA LYS A 248 5.49 21.48 12.63
C LYS A 248 6.67 21.72 13.56
#